data_AF-A4J2R7-F1
#
_entry.id   AF-A4J2R7-F1
#
_cell.length_a   1.000
_cell.length_b   1.000
_cell.length_c   1.000
_cell.angle_alpha   90.00
_cell.angle_beta   90.00
_cell.angle_gamma   90.00
#
_symmetry.space_group_name_H-M   'P 1'
#
loop_
_entity.id
_entity.type
_entity.pdbx_description
1 polymer ?
#
loop_
_entity_poly.entity_id
_entity_poly.type
_entity_poly.pdbx_seq_one_letter_code
_entity_poly.pdbx_strand_id
1 'polypeptide(L)'
;MTHSFCQVCLIMLLAEFLATALYYWGKLHINQYTWVSVPSIATLVMAILLFALNPIVLAKEKTPTVAAAPKKENSIKQMETIPMPKQDERMVEQGGRKPVVKGIGPKLNVYTPQGSETELDLSEKPALLFAWWCPHCDYVLQEIAQYSLSDRPYLVVTNLKGDDLKAIDEKLKANGLAGVPYFLYYEQPPVESVPASIWWSEGKLNTSPGYSIKPDSKKLLSKARIPITKDNGGKNAILAGKAIDGAVIPPGGIFSFNQIVGERSPERGYRVSGVIESDGNGGYKYSQGTGGGVCRTSTVVHWAAKKASLEVAEYHKHSLPVAYGKVDEDAAVAWPYADYKFRNNTGDKLSVKVQHTDSWLEVEIWKG
;
A
#
# COMPACT_ATOMS: atom_id res chain seq x y z
N MET A 1 19.72 29.32 23.34
CA MET A 1 19.12 28.67 22.15
C MET A 1 19.59 27.23 22.14
N THR A 2 18.68 26.26 22.17
CA THR A 2 18.99 24.82 22.27
C THR A 2 18.64 24.14 20.96
N HIS A 3 19.65 23.67 20.21
CA HIS A 3 19.44 22.89 19.00
C HIS A 3 19.37 21.40 19.34
N SER A 4 18.21 20.76 19.12
CA SER A 4 18.06 19.31 19.24
C SER A 4 18.52 18.60 17.97
N PHE A 5 19.34 17.57 18.11
CA PHE A 5 19.79 16.73 16.99
C PHE A 5 18.66 15.82 16.46
N CYS A 6 18.72 15.54 15.15
CA CYS A 6 17.80 14.59 14.50
C CYS A 6 17.91 13.19 15.12
N GLN A 7 16.76 12.56 15.37
CA GLN A 7 16.65 11.26 16.02
C GLN A 7 17.37 10.14 15.26
N VAL A 8 17.39 10.19 13.92
CA VAL A 8 18.16 9.26 13.08
C VAL A 8 19.67 9.47 13.23
N CYS A 9 20.13 10.73 13.27
CA CYS A 9 21.54 11.05 13.49
C CYS A 9 22.00 10.63 14.90
N LEU A 10 21.14 10.76 15.91
CA LEU A 10 21.41 10.28 17.27
C LEU A 10 21.54 8.75 17.30
N ILE A 11 20.69 8.01 16.60
CA ILE A 11 20.79 6.55 16.48
C ILE A 11 22.07 6.12 15.75
N MET A 12 22.47 6.81 14.68
CA MET A 12 23.73 6.56 13.96
C MET A 12 24.95 6.82 14.86
N LEU A 13 24.99 7.95 15.57
CA LEU A 13 26.05 8.27 16.54
C LEU A 13 26.12 7.24 17.68
N LEU A 14 24.98 6.82 18.21
CA LEU A 14 24.93 5.77 19.23
C LEU A 14 25.41 4.42 18.69
N ALA A 15 25.10 4.06 17.44
CA ALA A 15 25.56 2.83 16.81
C ALA A 15 27.09 2.84 16.58
N GLU A 16 27.66 3.95 16.11
CA GLU A 16 29.12 4.12 15.97
C GLU A 16 29.83 4.08 17.34
N PHE A 17 29.25 4.73 18.36
CA PHE A 17 29.79 4.72 19.71
C PHE A 17 29.73 3.31 20.33
N LEU A 18 28.64 2.56 20.12
CA LEU A 18 28.50 1.19 20.60
C LEU A 18 29.47 0.24 19.88
N ALA A 19 29.62 0.35 18.56
CA ALA A 19 30.60 -0.42 17.78
C ALA A 19 32.04 -0.13 18.24
N THR A 20 32.36 1.14 18.49
CA THR A 20 33.67 1.56 19.01
C THR A 20 33.91 1.03 20.43
N ALA A 21 32.91 1.12 21.31
CA ALA A 21 33.00 0.59 22.68
C ALA A 21 33.17 -0.93 22.70
N LEU A 22 32.42 -1.67 21.87
CA LEU A 22 32.58 -3.12 21.72
C LEU A 22 33.95 -3.50 21.15
N TYR A 23 34.48 -2.73 20.20
CA TYR A 23 35.84 -2.91 19.67
C TYR A 23 36.92 -2.72 20.75
N TYR A 24 36.85 -1.65 21.55
CA TYR A 24 37.80 -1.41 22.64
C TYR A 24 37.64 -2.38 23.81
N TRP A 25 36.41 -2.81 24.14
CA TRP A 25 36.14 -3.84 25.14
C TRP A 25 36.72 -5.20 24.72
N GLY A 26 36.50 -5.61 23.46
CA GLY A 26 37.15 -6.78 22.89
C GLY A 26 38.67 -6.69 22.94
N LYS A 27 39.25 -5.53 22.60
CA LYS A 27 40.70 -5.29 22.66
C LYS A 27 41.30 -5.35 24.07
N LEU A 28 40.53 -5.02 25.11
CA LEU A 28 40.96 -5.06 26.51
C LEU A 28 40.78 -6.42 27.18
N HIS A 29 39.78 -7.21 26.76
CA HIS A 29 39.40 -8.46 27.44
C HIS A 29 39.61 -9.74 26.63
N ILE A 30 39.83 -9.64 25.32
CA ILE A 30 39.98 -10.79 24.42
C ILE A 30 41.32 -10.65 23.70
N ASN A 31 42.36 -11.31 24.25
CA ASN A 31 43.73 -11.26 23.73
C ASN A 31 43.91 -12.13 22.46
N GLN A 32 43.04 -11.97 21.47
CA GLN A 32 43.15 -12.58 20.14
C GLN A 32 42.81 -11.53 19.07
N TYR A 33 43.86 -11.06 18.41
CA TYR A 33 43.82 -10.03 17.37
C TYR A 33 43.56 -10.64 15.99
N THR A 34 43.19 -9.78 15.02
CA THR A 34 42.85 -10.09 13.61
C THR A 34 41.47 -10.76 13.45
N TRP A 35 40.55 -10.32 12.59
CA TRP A 35 40.65 -9.54 11.34
C TRP A 35 39.51 -8.51 11.20
N VAL A 36 39.81 -7.20 11.09
CA VAL A 36 38.77 -6.16 10.83
C VAL A 36 39.20 -5.11 9.79
N SER A 37 40.38 -5.24 9.16
CA SER A 37 40.89 -4.25 8.18
C SER A 37 40.36 -4.41 6.75
N VAL A 38 39.67 -5.51 6.43
CA VAL A 38 39.19 -5.83 5.07
C VAL A 38 37.79 -5.24 4.75
N PRO A 39 36.78 -5.27 5.66
CA PRO A 39 35.42 -4.83 5.32
C PRO A 39 35.33 -3.35 4.93
N SER A 40 36.10 -2.48 5.59
CA SER A 40 36.02 -1.02 5.42
C SER A 40 36.46 -0.54 4.02
N ILE A 41 37.40 -1.24 3.39
CA ILE A 41 37.86 -0.93 2.02
C ILE A 41 36.84 -1.46 1.00
N ALA A 42 36.30 -2.66 1.23
CA ALA A 42 35.29 -3.25 0.35
C ALA A 42 33.99 -2.43 0.29
N THR A 43 33.54 -1.86 1.41
CA THR A 43 32.36 -0.99 1.45
C THR A 43 32.53 0.32 0.66
N LEU A 44 33.74 0.89 0.64
CA LEU A 44 34.02 2.12 -0.10
C LEU A 44 34.03 1.88 -1.63
N VAL A 45 34.59 0.76 -2.08
CA VAL A 45 34.64 0.39 -3.51
C VAL A 45 33.24 0.07 -4.05
N MET A 46 32.40 -0.62 -3.27
CA MET A 46 31.00 -0.89 -3.62
C MET A 46 30.18 0.39 -3.82
N ALA A 47 30.37 1.41 -2.97
CA ALA A 47 29.64 2.68 -3.10
C ALA A 47 29.94 3.41 -4.41
N ILE A 48 31.19 3.38 -4.89
CA ILE A 48 31.60 4.04 -6.14
C ILE A 48 31.02 3.31 -7.37
N LEU A 49 31.05 1.98 -7.39
CA LEU A 49 30.51 1.17 -8.48
C LEU A 49 28.99 1.34 -8.65
N LEU A 50 28.24 1.40 -7.53
CA LEU A 50 26.79 1.60 -7.55
C LEU A 50 26.40 3.00 -8.06
N PHE A 51 27.26 4.00 -7.92
CA PHE A 51 27.01 5.35 -8.42
C PHE A 51 27.26 5.47 -9.93
N ALA A 52 28.33 4.85 -10.43
CA ALA A 52 28.70 4.89 -11.86
C ALA A 52 27.77 4.07 -12.77
N LEU A 53 27.11 3.03 -12.23
CA LEU A 53 26.23 2.13 -12.99
C LEU A 53 24.73 2.49 -12.90
N ASN A 54 24.38 3.66 -12.34
CA ASN A 54 22.98 4.05 -12.17
C ASN A 54 22.35 4.51 -13.52
N PRO A 55 21.32 3.82 -14.05
CA PRO A 55 20.77 4.07 -15.39
C PRO A 55 20.08 5.44 -15.55
N ILE A 56 19.83 6.18 -14.47
CA ILE A 56 19.26 7.54 -14.52
C ILE A 56 20.18 8.50 -15.32
N VAL A 57 21.49 8.27 -15.33
CA VAL A 57 22.47 9.13 -16.04
C VAL A 57 22.42 8.92 -17.58
N LEU A 58 21.98 7.75 -18.05
CA LEU A 58 22.12 7.34 -19.46
C LEU A 58 20.89 7.61 -20.34
N ALA A 59 19.73 7.95 -19.77
CA ALA A 59 18.45 7.95 -20.48
C ALA A 59 18.00 9.31 -21.08
N LYS A 60 18.87 10.32 -21.12
CA LYS A 60 18.49 11.71 -21.44
C LYS A 60 18.82 12.14 -22.88
N GLU A 61 18.29 11.46 -23.90
CA GLU A 61 18.37 11.98 -25.28
C GLU A 61 17.29 11.40 -26.24
N LYS A 62 16.19 12.17 -26.47
CA LYS A 62 15.59 12.52 -27.79
C LYS A 62 14.07 12.84 -27.76
N THR A 63 13.74 13.90 -28.49
CA THR A 63 12.41 14.42 -28.92
C THR A 63 12.66 15.23 -30.22
N PRO A 64 11.66 15.73 -30.99
CA PRO A 64 10.25 15.36 -31.17
C PRO A 64 9.86 15.26 -32.68
N THR A 65 8.58 15.14 -33.06
CA THR A 65 7.92 15.94 -34.14
C THR A 65 6.39 15.70 -34.25
N VAL A 66 5.67 16.61 -34.92
CA VAL A 66 4.18 16.76 -34.94
C VAL A 66 3.66 17.04 -36.36
N ALA A 67 2.49 16.49 -36.75
CA ALA A 67 1.51 16.95 -37.78
C ALA A 67 0.53 15.79 -38.14
N ALA A 68 -0.68 15.94 -38.72
CA ALA A 68 -1.71 16.99 -38.81
C ALA A 68 -3.03 16.34 -39.35
N ALA A 69 -4.20 16.97 -39.22
CA ALA A 69 -5.51 16.44 -39.69
C ALA A 69 -5.83 16.79 -41.17
N PRO A 70 -6.84 16.17 -41.84
CA PRO A 70 -8.13 16.89 -42.01
C PRO A 70 -9.46 16.09 -42.27
N LYS A 71 -10.57 16.67 -41.78
CA LYS A 71 -11.97 16.84 -42.32
C LYS A 71 -12.71 15.79 -43.19
N LYS A 72 -14.01 15.56 -42.87
CA LYS A 72 -15.19 16.10 -43.64
C LYS A 72 -16.58 15.98 -42.95
N GLU A 73 -17.53 16.83 -43.39
CA GLU A 73 -18.92 17.00 -42.89
C GLU A 73 -19.91 15.86 -43.28
N ASN A 74 -21.06 15.62 -42.63
CA ASN A 74 -22.30 16.45 -42.56
C ASN A 74 -23.34 15.86 -41.56
N SER A 75 -24.45 16.50 -41.14
CA SER A 75 -24.85 17.91 -40.89
C SER A 75 -26.31 17.94 -40.31
N ILE A 76 -26.90 19.14 -40.05
CA ILE A 76 -28.31 19.42 -39.61
C ILE A 76 -28.61 19.10 -38.11
N LYS A 77 -29.20 19.96 -37.25
CA LYS A 77 -29.95 21.24 -37.39
C LYS A 77 -29.63 22.24 -36.24
N GLN A 78 -30.07 23.49 -36.38
CA GLN A 78 -29.82 24.62 -35.48
C GLN A 78 -30.50 24.52 -34.09
N MET A 79 -29.87 25.12 -33.08
CA MET A 79 -30.54 25.72 -31.91
C MET A 79 -29.79 27.02 -31.54
N GLU A 80 -30.52 28.04 -31.11
CA GLU A 80 -30.05 29.44 -31.06
C GLU A 80 -29.20 29.79 -29.83
N THR A 81 -28.40 30.85 -29.97
CA THR A 81 -27.49 31.37 -28.94
C THR A 81 -28.20 32.28 -27.93
N ILE A 82 -27.93 32.10 -26.64
CA ILE A 82 -28.30 33.04 -25.57
C ILE A 82 -27.03 33.75 -25.06
N PRO A 83 -26.98 35.10 -24.99
CA PRO A 83 -25.79 35.84 -24.57
C PRO A 83 -25.64 35.98 -23.04
N MET A 84 -24.41 36.11 -22.56
CA MET A 84 -24.10 36.32 -21.14
C MET A 84 -24.35 37.77 -20.68
N PRO A 85 -24.93 38.00 -19.48
CA PRO A 85 -24.95 39.32 -18.84
C PRO A 85 -23.58 39.68 -18.21
N LYS A 86 -23.32 40.98 -18.07
CA LYS A 86 -22.10 41.53 -17.45
C LYS A 86 -22.20 41.54 -15.92
N GLN A 87 -21.03 41.52 -15.26
CA GLN A 87 -20.90 41.80 -13.83
C GLN A 87 -21.28 43.25 -13.51
N ASP A 88 -21.81 43.49 -12.30
CA ASP A 88 -21.85 44.81 -11.68
C ASP A 88 -21.18 44.75 -10.30
N GLU A 89 -20.42 45.78 -9.99
CA GLU A 89 -19.56 45.90 -8.82
C GLU A 89 -20.30 46.70 -7.73
N ARG A 90 -20.20 46.29 -6.45
CA ARG A 90 -20.32 47.20 -5.29
C ARG A 90 -20.00 46.50 -3.96
N MET A 91 -19.58 47.33 -2.98
CA MET A 91 -19.12 46.97 -1.62
C MET A 91 -17.69 46.37 -1.59
N VAL A 92 -16.64 47.14 -1.86
CA VAL A 92 -15.98 48.20 -1.03
C VAL A 92 -14.94 47.65 -0.04
N GLU A 93 -13.76 48.27 -0.12
CA GLU A 93 -12.50 47.98 0.59
C GLU A 93 -12.60 48.00 2.11
N GLN A 94 -11.74 47.24 2.82
CA GLN A 94 -10.83 47.77 3.85
C GLN A 94 -9.62 46.84 4.11
N GLY A 95 -8.43 47.43 4.24
CA GLY A 95 -7.43 47.05 5.24
C GLY A 95 -6.65 45.72 5.07
N GLY A 96 -5.37 45.81 4.69
CA GLY A 96 -4.47 44.66 4.66
C GLY A 96 -4.19 44.04 6.04
N ARG A 97 -4.76 42.86 6.30
CA ARG A 97 -4.19 41.80 7.16
C ARG A 97 -4.43 40.46 6.48
N LYS A 98 -3.39 39.63 6.36
CA LYS A 98 -3.57 38.23 5.93
C LYS A 98 -4.49 37.53 6.94
N PRO A 99 -5.61 36.90 6.54
CA PRO A 99 -6.41 36.11 7.45
C PRO A 99 -5.56 34.97 8.02
N VAL A 100 -5.51 34.89 9.34
CA VAL A 100 -4.92 33.74 10.04
C VAL A 100 -5.90 32.58 9.89
N VAL A 101 -5.49 31.52 9.21
CA VAL A 101 -6.32 30.32 9.05
C VAL A 101 -6.58 29.72 10.44
N LYS A 102 -7.83 29.80 10.88
CA LYS A 102 -8.33 29.17 12.11
C LYS A 102 -8.13 27.67 11.95
N GLY A 103 -7.54 27.00 12.94
CA GLY A 103 -7.21 25.58 12.84
C GLY A 103 -8.47 24.74 12.57
N ILE A 104 -8.59 24.19 11.36
CA ILE A 104 -9.67 23.29 10.97
C ILE A 104 -9.54 22.02 11.80
N GLY A 105 -10.62 21.64 12.49
CA GLY A 105 -10.68 20.46 13.33
C GLY A 105 -11.11 19.20 12.55
N PRO A 106 -11.59 18.15 13.25
CA PRO A 106 -12.19 16.98 12.59
C PRO A 106 -13.48 17.31 11.83
N LYS A 107 -14.19 18.36 12.23
CA LYS A 107 -15.40 18.85 11.53
C LYS A 107 -15.03 19.99 10.58
N LEU A 108 -15.61 19.98 9.38
CA LEU A 108 -15.49 21.02 8.37
C LEU A 108 -16.89 21.59 8.06
N ASN A 109 -17.10 22.87 8.36
CA ASN A 109 -18.32 23.59 8.01
C ASN A 109 -18.37 23.84 6.51
N VAL A 110 -19.48 23.50 5.88
CA VAL A 110 -19.75 23.62 4.45
C VAL A 110 -21.23 23.96 4.23
N TYR A 111 -21.59 24.29 2.99
CA TYR A 111 -22.98 24.57 2.63
C TYR A 111 -23.50 23.54 1.62
N THR A 112 -24.79 23.23 1.69
CA THR A 112 -25.47 22.49 0.62
C THR A 112 -25.69 23.40 -0.60
N PRO A 113 -25.97 22.85 -1.80
CA PRO A 113 -26.35 23.66 -2.97
C PRO A 113 -27.61 24.51 -2.75
N GLN A 114 -28.43 24.19 -1.73
CA GLN A 114 -29.60 24.98 -1.32
C GLN A 114 -29.25 26.10 -0.32
N GLY A 115 -27.97 26.32 -0.01
CA GLY A 115 -27.49 27.39 0.88
C GLY A 115 -27.62 27.10 2.38
N SER A 116 -27.95 25.88 2.79
CA SER A 116 -28.02 25.49 4.21
C SER A 116 -26.63 25.09 4.72
N GLU A 117 -26.22 25.61 5.88
CA GLU A 117 -24.97 25.22 6.54
C GLU A 117 -25.06 23.79 7.12
N THR A 118 -23.95 23.05 7.06
CA THR A 118 -23.81 21.70 7.61
C THR A 118 -22.33 21.39 7.90
N GLU A 119 -22.05 20.31 8.63
CA GLU A 119 -20.69 19.88 8.98
C GLU A 119 -20.36 18.51 8.40
N LEU A 120 -19.15 18.37 7.85
CA LEU A 120 -18.58 17.08 7.40
C LEU A 120 -17.58 16.57 8.43
N ASP A 121 -17.58 15.26 8.72
CA ASP A 121 -16.57 14.64 9.57
C ASP A 121 -15.39 14.10 8.75
N LEU A 122 -14.31 14.86 8.75
CA LEU A 122 -13.07 14.51 8.07
C LEU A 122 -12.33 13.33 8.72
N SER A 123 -12.68 12.94 9.95
CA SER A 123 -12.09 11.79 10.65
C SER A 123 -12.78 10.47 10.32
N GLU A 124 -14.06 10.51 9.96
CA GLU A 124 -14.78 9.36 9.40
C GLU A 124 -14.46 9.15 7.92
N LYS A 125 -14.34 10.25 7.15
CA LYS A 125 -14.32 10.18 5.69
C LYS A 125 -13.58 11.38 5.05
N PRO A 126 -12.63 11.15 4.12
CA PRO A 126 -11.90 12.23 3.46
C PRO A 126 -12.83 13.10 2.59
N ALA A 127 -12.45 14.36 2.39
CA ALA A 127 -13.07 15.27 1.43
C ALA A 127 -12.12 15.57 0.26
N LEU A 128 -12.63 15.50 -0.97
CA LEU A 128 -11.96 16.00 -2.18
C LEU A 128 -12.39 17.44 -2.41
N LEU A 129 -11.43 18.35 -2.32
CA LEU A 129 -11.55 19.75 -2.71
C LEU A 129 -11.28 19.87 -4.21
N PHE A 130 -12.23 20.45 -4.96
CA PHE A 130 -12.05 20.77 -6.38
C PHE A 130 -12.70 22.11 -6.75
N ALA A 131 -12.49 22.56 -7.99
CA ALA A 131 -13.19 23.71 -8.56
C ALA A 131 -13.80 23.31 -9.92
N TRP A 132 -14.91 23.93 -10.32
CA TRP A 132 -15.60 23.51 -11.54
C TRP A 132 -14.81 23.91 -12.82
N TRP A 133 -14.20 25.09 -12.82
CA TRP A 133 -13.40 25.60 -13.93
C TRP A 133 -12.00 24.95 -14.02
N CYS A 134 -11.62 24.09 -13.07
CA CYS A 134 -10.33 23.41 -13.03
C CYS A 134 -10.31 22.19 -13.99
N PRO A 135 -9.49 22.17 -15.06
CA PRO A 135 -9.43 21.04 -15.99
C PRO A 135 -8.71 19.82 -15.38
N HIS A 136 -7.69 20.04 -14.54
CA HIS A 136 -6.98 18.95 -13.85
C HIS A 136 -7.86 18.17 -12.87
N CYS A 137 -9.00 18.75 -12.48
CA CYS A 137 -9.97 18.12 -11.60
C CYS A 137 -10.82 17.06 -12.32
N ASP A 138 -10.97 17.12 -13.65
CA ASP A 138 -11.85 16.20 -14.41
C ASP A 138 -11.42 14.74 -14.26
N TYR A 139 -10.13 14.44 -14.46
CA TYR A 139 -9.60 13.07 -14.31
C TYR A 139 -9.80 12.49 -12.91
N VAL A 140 -9.62 13.29 -11.85
CA VAL A 140 -9.82 12.85 -10.46
C VAL A 140 -11.30 12.54 -10.21
N LEU A 141 -12.20 13.37 -10.74
CA LEU A 141 -13.64 13.13 -10.67
C LEU A 141 -14.04 11.86 -11.44
N GLN A 142 -13.43 11.59 -12.60
CA GLN A 142 -13.64 10.36 -13.37
C GLN A 142 -13.13 9.09 -12.66
N GLU A 143 -12.01 9.19 -11.94
CA GLU A 143 -11.51 8.11 -11.08
C GLU A 143 -12.48 7.87 -9.91
N ILE A 144 -12.96 8.95 -9.27
CA ILE A 144 -13.95 8.86 -8.19
C ILE A 144 -15.30 8.29 -8.66
N ALA A 145 -15.71 8.54 -9.90
CA ALA A 145 -16.89 7.91 -10.49
C ALA A 145 -16.80 6.38 -10.53
N GLN A 146 -15.60 5.78 -10.56
CA GLN A 146 -15.43 4.32 -10.57
C GLN A 146 -15.68 3.67 -9.20
N TYR A 147 -15.63 4.43 -8.10
CA TYR A 147 -15.88 3.90 -6.76
C TYR A 147 -17.37 3.92 -6.38
N SER A 148 -17.75 3.05 -5.44
CA SER A 148 -19.11 3.02 -4.89
C SER A 148 -19.37 4.26 -4.01
N LEU A 149 -20.65 4.68 -3.87
CA LEU A 149 -21.01 5.91 -3.18
C LEU A 149 -20.53 5.98 -1.71
N SER A 150 -20.45 4.85 -1.01
CA SER A 150 -19.89 4.80 0.36
C SER A 150 -18.41 5.16 0.38
N ASP A 151 -17.64 4.68 -0.60
CA ASP A 151 -16.18 4.72 -0.60
C ASP A 151 -15.62 5.96 -1.33
N ARG A 152 -16.46 6.71 -2.06
CA ARG A 152 -16.10 8.05 -2.57
C ARG A 152 -15.82 9.00 -1.40
N PRO A 153 -14.94 9.99 -1.54
CA PRO A 153 -14.80 11.06 -0.55
C PRO A 153 -16.07 11.92 -0.51
N TYR A 154 -16.19 12.83 0.46
CA TYR A 154 -17.07 13.98 0.28
C TYR A 154 -16.58 14.82 -0.90
N LEU A 155 -17.49 15.24 -1.78
CA LEU A 155 -17.15 16.16 -2.87
C LEU A 155 -17.39 17.59 -2.38
N VAL A 156 -16.33 18.40 -2.33
CA VAL A 156 -16.41 19.78 -1.82
C VAL A 156 -15.87 20.73 -2.89
N VAL A 157 -16.72 21.66 -3.32
CA VAL A 157 -16.37 22.68 -4.32
C VAL A 157 -15.84 23.92 -3.61
N THR A 158 -14.73 24.43 -4.12
CA THR A 158 -13.96 25.54 -3.57
C THR A 158 -13.66 26.56 -4.67
N ASN A 159 -13.17 27.75 -4.32
CA ASN A 159 -12.79 28.80 -5.26
C ASN A 159 -13.96 29.23 -6.19
N LEU A 160 -15.14 29.36 -5.57
CA LEU A 160 -16.41 29.73 -6.19
C LEU A 160 -16.41 31.20 -6.62
N LYS A 161 -17.08 31.52 -7.74
CA LYS A 161 -17.09 32.83 -8.41
C LYS A 161 -18.50 33.31 -8.77
N GLY A 162 -19.42 33.25 -7.79
CA GLY A 162 -20.81 33.67 -7.97
C GLY A 162 -21.76 32.47 -8.08
N ASP A 163 -22.76 32.56 -8.96
CA ASP A 163 -23.75 31.50 -9.18
C ASP A 163 -23.20 30.36 -10.05
N ASP A 164 -22.32 29.56 -9.44
CA ASP A 164 -21.59 28.49 -10.09
C ASP A 164 -22.36 27.14 -10.15
N LEU A 165 -23.52 27.03 -9.51
CA LEU A 165 -24.20 25.75 -9.24
C LEU A 165 -24.44 24.92 -10.50
N LYS A 166 -24.95 25.56 -11.56
CA LYS A 166 -25.20 24.91 -12.85
C LYS A 166 -23.92 24.37 -13.51
N ALA A 167 -22.82 25.12 -13.42
CA ALA A 167 -21.54 24.72 -14.00
C ALA A 167 -20.87 23.58 -13.21
N ILE A 168 -21.09 23.55 -11.89
CA ILE A 168 -20.69 22.43 -11.02
C ILE A 168 -21.45 21.16 -11.42
N ASP A 169 -22.78 21.24 -11.51
CA ASP A 169 -23.65 20.11 -11.89
C ASP A 169 -23.28 19.56 -13.28
N GLU A 170 -23.02 20.45 -14.24
CA GLU A 170 -22.59 20.07 -15.60
C GLU A 170 -21.22 19.38 -15.60
N LYS A 171 -20.24 19.85 -14.82
CA LYS A 171 -18.94 19.17 -14.68
C LYS A 171 -19.07 17.81 -14.00
N LEU A 172 -19.82 17.72 -12.89
CA LEU A 172 -20.02 16.46 -12.21
C LEU A 172 -20.70 15.45 -13.13
N LYS A 173 -21.72 15.87 -13.88
CA LYS A 173 -22.37 15.05 -14.92
C LYS A 173 -21.40 14.61 -16.01
N ALA A 174 -20.56 15.51 -16.54
CA ALA A 174 -19.58 15.20 -17.58
C ALA A 174 -18.53 14.18 -17.13
N ASN A 175 -18.20 14.14 -15.83
CA ASN A 175 -17.22 13.23 -15.24
C ASN A 175 -17.86 11.98 -14.58
N GLY A 176 -19.12 11.65 -14.88
CA GLY A 176 -19.78 10.42 -14.39
C GLY A 176 -20.32 10.49 -12.96
N LEU A 177 -20.43 11.69 -12.38
CA LEU A 177 -20.91 11.98 -11.03
C LEU A 177 -22.27 12.70 -11.02
N ALA A 178 -23.11 12.48 -12.05
CA ALA A 178 -24.44 13.08 -12.13
C ALA A 178 -25.31 12.73 -10.91
N GLY A 179 -25.89 13.74 -10.25
CA GLY A 179 -26.76 13.56 -9.07
C GLY A 179 -26.03 13.10 -7.80
N VAL A 180 -24.69 13.06 -7.79
CA VAL A 180 -23.92 12.74 -6.58
C VAL A 180 -23.90 13.97 -5.65
N PRO A 181 -24.21 13.82 -4.35
CA PRO A 181 -24.15 14.93 -3.41
C PRO A 181 -22.75 15.56 -3.34
N TYR A 182 -22.73 16.89 -3.35
CA TYR A 182 -21.55 17.71 -3.12
C TYR A 182 -21.90 18.87 -2.18
N PHE A 183 -20.85 19.50 -1.66
CA PHE A 183 -20.93 20.61 -0.73
C PHE A 183 -20.10 21.79 -1.24
N LEU A 184 -20.38 22.97 -0.71
CA LEU A 184 -19.78 24.23 -1.11
C LEU A 184 -18.96 24.80 0.06
N TYR A 185 -17.75 25.23 -0.22
CA TYR A 185 -16.87 25.89 0.73
C TYR A 185 -16.45 27.24 0.16
N TYR A 186 -16.99 28.31 0.75
CA TYR A 186 -16.83 29.69 0.28
C TYR A 186 -15.59 30.39 0.82
N GLU A 187 -14.99 29.87 1.89
CA GLU A 187 -13.73 30.41 2.43
C GLU A 187 -12.52 29.96 1.59
N GLN A 188 -11.36 30.56 1.82
CA GLN A 188 -10.12 30.12 1.19
C GLN A 188 -9.78 28.69 1.66
N PRO A 189 -9.67 27.69 0.75
CA PRO A 189 -9.46 26.31 1.14
C PRO A 189 -8.08 26.10 1.79
N PRO A 190 -7.93 25.13 2.72
CA PRO A 190 -6.70 24.87 3.47
C PRO A 190 -5.63 24.12 2.65
N VAL A 191 -5.58 24.37 1.34
CA VAL A 191 -4.69 23.75 0.37
C VAL A 191 -4.20 24.79 -0.63
N GLU A 192 -2.96 24.66 -1.10
CA GLU A 192 -2.36 25.64 -2.03
C GLU A 192 -2.91 25.53 -3.46
N SER A 193 -3.51 24.39 -3.82
CA SER A 193 -4.09 24.15 -5.15
C SER A 193 -5.20 23.08 -5.09
N VAL A 194 -5.97 22.99 -6.18
CA VAL A 194 -6.98 21.95 -6.40
C VAL A 194 -6.74 21.26 -7.75
N PRO A 195 -7.07 19.95 -7.90
CA PRO A 195 -7.75 19.08 -6.91
C PRO A 195 -6.83 18.71 -5.74
N ALA A 196 -7.40 18.52 -4.55
CA ALA A 196 -6.67 18.06 -3.37
C ALA A 196 -7.59 17.35 -2.36
N SER A 197 -7.09 16.30 -1.72
CA SER A 197 -7.79 15.57 -0.66
C SER A 197 -7.44 16.12 0.73
N ILE A 198 -8.41 16.17 1.64
CA ILE A 198 -8.19 16.49 3.05
C ILE A 198 -8.88 15.46 3.96
N TRP A 199 -8.26 15.13 5.09
CA TRP A 199 -8.81 14.22 6.11
C TRP A 199 -8.22 14.49 7.49
N TRP A 200 -8.96 14.17 8.54
CA TRP A 200 -8.49 14.28 9.92
C TRP A 200 -7.99 12.93 10.41
N SER A 201 -6.77 12.89 10.93
CA SER A 201 -6.21 11.70 11.58
C SER A 201 -5.08 12.12 12.50
N GLU A 202 -4.82 11.33 13.55
CA GLU A 202 -3.76 11.59 14.54
C GLU A 202 -3.86 12.99 15.21
N GLY A 203 -5.07 13.53 15.33
CA GLY A 203 -5.31 14.85 15.95
C GLY A 203 -4.88 16.06 15.10
N LYS A 204 -4.69 15.90 13.79
CA LYS A 204 -4.35 16.97 12.84
C LYS A 204 -5.13 16.84 11.54
N LEU A 205 -5.28 17.95 10.82
CA LEU A 205 -5.71 17.94 9.43
C LEU A 205 -4.54 17.51 8.56
N ASN A 206 -4.78 16.54 7.69
CA ASN A 206 -3.86 16.05 6.68
C ASN A 206 -4.38 16.47 5.30
N THR A 207 -3.48 16.79 4.39
CA THR A 207 -3.80 17.23 3.03
C THR A 207 -2.92 16.49 2.02
N SER A 208 -3.46 16.21 0.84
CA SER A 208 -2.71 15.62 -0.28
C SER A 208 -3.12 16.32 -1.57
N PRO A 209 -2.20 17.01 -2.28
CA PRO A 209 -2.51 17.58 -3.59
C PRO A 209 -2.69 16.47 -4.64
N GLY A 210 -3.61 16.68 -5.58
CA GLY A 210 -3.82 15.80 -6.72
C GLY A 210 -4.70 14.58 -6.44
N TYR A 211 -4.40 13.50 -7.16
CA TYR A 211 -5.29 12.35 -7.42
C TYR A 211 -5.45 11.38 -6.23
N SER A 212 -4.68 11.55 -5.17
CA SER A 212 -4.63 10.59 -4.08
C SER A 212 -5.87 10.68 -3.18
N ILE A 213 -6.87 9.88 -3.52
CA ILE A 213 -8.06 9.66 -2.70
C ILE A 213 -8.19 8.17 -2.42
N LYS A 214 -7.73 7.74 -1.23
CA LYS A 214 -8.37 6.72 -0.37
C LYS A 214 -7.47 6.22 0.76
N PRO A 215 -8.01 6.09 1.97
CA PRO A 215 -7.78 4.93 2.83
C PRO A 215 -8.50 3.68 2.26
N ASP A 216 -7.92 2.49 2.40
CA ASP A 216 -8.53 1.16 2.15
C ASP A 216 -9.11 0.87 0.74
N SER A 217 -8.37 1.12 -0.35
CA SER A 217 -8.67 0.52 -1.68
C SER A 217 -8.06 -0.89 -1.84
N LYS A 218 -8.58 -1.88 -1.10
CA LYS A 218 -8.07 -3.27 -1.10
C LYS A 218 -8.03 -3.90 -2.50
N LYS A 219 -6.84 -3.90 -3.11
CA LYS A 219 -6.48 -4.47 -4.40
C LYS A 219 -5.93 -5.89 -4.23
N LEU A 220 -6.52 -6.87 -4.90
CA LEU A 220 -5.91 -8.20 -5.01
C LEU A 220 -4.57 -8.09 -5.77
N LEU A 221 -3.46 -8.43 -5.11
CA LEU A 221 -2.14 -8.49 -5.74
C LEU A 221 -1.92 -9.83 -6.46
N SER A 222 -2.32 -10.93 -5.81
CA SER A 222 -2.08 -12.26 -6.35
C SER A 222 -2.97 -13.31 -5.71
N LYS A 223 -3.03 -14.48 -6.38
CA LYS A 223 -3.50 -15.71 -5.77
C LYS A 223 -2.84 -16.95 -6.32
N ALA A 224 -2.77 -17.99 -5.50
CA ALA A 224 -2.26 -19.31 -5.89
C ALA A 224 -3.10 -20.42 -5.25
N ARG A 225 -3.15 -21.56 -5.91
CA ARG A 225 -3.94 -22.72 -5.51
C ARG A 225 -3.08 -23.98 -5.58
N ILE A 226 -3.24 -24.87 -4.60
CA ILE A 226 -2.56 -26.15 -4.52
C ILE A 226 -3.58 -27.29 -4.32
N PRO A 227 -3.41 -28.46 -4.96
CA PRO A 227 -4.25 -29.62 -4.67
C PRO A 227 -4.01 -30.16 -3.25
N ILE A 228 -5.08 -30.62 -2.62
CA ILE A 228 -5.06 -31.32 -1.33
C ILE A 228 -5.90 -32.59 -1.41
N THR A 229 -5.73 -33.47 -0.43
CA THR A 229 -6.39 -34.78 -0.34
C THR A 229 -7.29 -34.84 0.89
N LYS A 230 -8.27 -35.76 0.93
CA LYS A 230 -9.16 -35.93 2.10
C LYS A 230 -8.52 -36.64 3.30
N ASP A 231 -7.24 -37.02 3.19
CA ASP A 231 -6.46 -37.67 4.23
C ASP A 231 -6.06 -36.70 5.37
N ASN A 232 -5.28 -37.20 6.33
CA ASN A 232 -4.78 -36.40 7.44
C ASN A 232 -3.86 -35.24 6.99
N GLY A 233 -3.09 -35.42 5.92
CA GLY A 233 -2.16 -34.42 5.42
C GLY A 233 -2.85 -33.24 4.75
N GLY A 234 -3.94 -33.47 4.01
CA GLY A 234 -4.79 -32.38 3.51
C GLY A 234 -5.59 -31.69 4.62
N LYS A 235 -6.09 -32.44 5.61
CA LYS A 235 -6.71 -31.86 6.82
C LYS A 235 -5.75 -30.96 7.60
N ASN A 236 -4.50 -31.39 7.77
CA ASN A 236 -3.45 -30.58 8.39
C ASN A 236 -3.14 -29.31 7.57
N ALA A 237 -3.12 -29.41 6.24
CA ALA A 237 -2.93 -28.24 5.36
C ALA A 237 -4.08 -27.23 5.49
N ILE A 238 -5.35 -27.69 5.51
CA ILE A 238 -6.51 -26.83 5.77
C ILE A 238 -6.40 -26.16 7.14
N LEU A 239 -6.02 -26.90 8.19
CA LEU A 239 -5.89 -26.37 9.54
C LEU A 239 -4.83 -25.26 9.63
N ALA A 240 -3.66 -25.46 9.02
CA ALA A 240 -2.64 -24.43 8.92
C ALA A 240 -3.07 -23.25 8.02
N GLY A 241 -3.88 -23.51 6.98
CA GLY A 241 -4.46 -22.47 6.13
C GLY A 241 -5.43 -21.57 6.90
N LYS A 242 -6.29 -22.15 7.74
CA LYS A 242 -7.20 -21.39 8.63
C LYS A 242 -6.44 -20.55 9.66
N ALA A 243 -5.28 -20.99 10.13
CA ALA A 243 -4.48 -20.22 11.08
C ALA A 243 -3.88 -18.93 10.47
N ILE A 244 -3.63 -18.90 9.16
CA ILE A 244 -3.08 -17.72 8.45
C ILE A 244 -4.16 -16.87 7.76
N ASP A 245 -5.43 -17.28 7.81
CA ASP A 245 -6.54 -16.54 7.22
C ASP A 245 -6.81 -15.24 7.99
N GLY A 246 -6.97 -14.13 7.28
CA GLY A 246 -7.06 -12.80 7.88
C GLY A 246 -5.74 -12.22 8.41
N ALA A 247 -4.59 -12.89 8.23
CA ALA A 247 -3.31 -12.37 8.70
C ALA A 247 -2.98 -11.02 8.02
N VAL A 248 -2.65 -10.02 8.85
CA VAL A 248 -2.30 -8.65 8.40
C VAL A 248 -0.79 -8.44 8.51
N ILE A 249 -0.20 -7.87 7.46
CA ILE A 249 1.22 -7.53 7.41
C ILE A 249 1.35 -6.01 7.15
N PRO A 250 1.83 -5.21 8.11
CA PRO A 250 2.05 -3.78 7.89
C PRO A 250 3.14 -3.52 6.84
N PRO A 251 3.23 -2.31 6.26
CA PRO A 251 4.33 -1.92 5.38
C PRO A 251 5.70 -2.24 6.02
N GLY A 252 6.61 -2.86 5.26
CA GLY A 252 7.93 -3.29 5.73
C GLY A 252 7.94 -4.51 6.67
N GLY A 253 6.77 -4.91 7.19
CA GLY A 253 6.59 -6.05 8.08
C GLY A 253 6.89 -7.39 7.44
N ILE A 254 7.10 -8.42 8.26
CA ILE A 254 7.41 -9.78 7.83
C ILE A 254 6.22 -10.69 8.17
N PHE A 255 5.74 -11.44 7.19
CA PHE A 255 4.94 -12.63 7.42
C PHE A 255 5.87 -13.76 7.86
N SER A 256 5.53 -14.45 8.94
CA SER A 256 6.20 -15.69 9.37
C SER A 256 5.15 -16.79 9.50
N PHE A 257 5.30 -17.84 8.68
CA PHE A 257 4.36 -18.95 8.67
C PHE A 257 4.35 -19.67 10.02
N ASN A 258 5.52 -19.93 10.60
CA ASN A 258 5.67 -20.56 11.91
C ASN A 258 5.16 -19.67 13.04
N GLN A 259 5.42 -18.35 13.04
CA GLN A 259 4.92 -17.46 14.10
C GLN A 259 3.39 -17.48 14.21
N ILE A 260 2.69 -17.57 13.07
CA ILE A 260 1.23 -17.58 13.02
C ILE A 260 0.67 -18.99 13.27
N VAL A 261 1.21 -20.01 12.59
CA VAL A 261 0.68 -21.39 12.63
C VAL A 261 1.09 -22.13 13.92
N GLY A 262 2.25 -21.79 14.50
CA GLY A 262 2.77 -22.34 15.75
C GLY A 262 3.16 -23.81 15.69
N GLU A 263 3.20 -24.46 16.85
CA GLU A 263 3.52 -25.88 16.97
C GLU A 263 2.45 -26.78 16.31
N ARG A 264 2.90 -27.89 15.70
CA ARG A 264 2.03 -28.85 15.01
C ARG A 264 1.73 -30.03 15.93
N SER A 265 1.01 -29.78 17.02
CA SER A 265 0.71 -30.76 18.07
C SER A 265 -0.70 -31.40 17.95
N PRO A 266 -0.93 -32.59 18.53
CA PRO A 266 -2.26 -33.24 18.54
C PRO A 266 -3.33 -32.39 19.24
N GLU A 267 -2.98 -31.68 20.30
CA GLU A 267 -3.86 -30.82 21.11
C GLU A 267 -4.35 -29.62 20.29
N ARG A 268 -3.53 -29.15 19.35
CA ARG A 268 -3.89 -28.12 18.37
C ARG A 268 -4.66 -28.68 17.17
N GLY A 269 -4.99 -29.97 17.17
CA GLY A 269 -5.79 -30.65 16.15
C GLY A 269 -5.01 -31.25 14.98
N TYR A 270 -3.66 -31.18 15.01
CA TYR A 270 -2.83 -31.79 13.97
C TYR A 270 -2.78 -33.30 14.09
N ARG A 271 -2.75 -33.97 12.94
CA ARG A 271 -2.81 -35.42 12.82
C ARG A 271 -1.51 -35.99 12.29
N VAL A 272 -1.25 -37.27 12.56
CA VAL A 272 -0.13 -37.99 11.95
C VAL A 272 -0.37 -38.16 10.45
N SER A 273 0.64 -37.80 9.65
CA SER A 273 0.69 -38.00 8.21
C SER A 273 2.15 -38.03 7.72
N GLY A 274 2.37 -38.14 6.41
CA GLY A 274 3.70 -38.18 5.82
C GLY A 274 4.54 -36.93 6.09
N VAL A 275 5.74 -37.14 6.62
CA VAL A 275 6.79 -36.12 6.83
C VAL A 275 8.08 -36.56 6.13
N ILE A 276 9.00 -35.62 5.93
CA ILE A 276 10.39 -35.88 5.55
C ILE A 276 11.25 -35.49 6.75
N GLU A 277 12.08 -36.40 7.23
CA GLU A 277 12.96 -36.22 8.38
C GLU A 277 14.37 -36.74 8.07
N SER A 278 15.37 -36.38 8.87
CA SER A 278 16.71 -36.96 8.72
C SER A 278 16.70 -38.45 9.07
N ASP A 279 17.51 -39.23 8.37
CA ASP A 279 17.71 -40.66 8.66
C ASP A 279 18.72 -40.93 9.79
N GLY A 280 19.41 -39.89 10.28
CA GLY A 280 20.47 -39.99 11.31
C GLY A 280 21.87 -40.29 10.76
N ASN A 281 22.00 -40.58 9.46
CA ASN A 281 23.24 -40.92 8.77
C ASN A 281 23.66 -39.87 7.72
N GLY A 282 23.14 -38.65 7.83
CA GLY A 282 23.39 -37.54 6.89
C GLY A 282 22.44 -37.49 5.69
N GLY A 283 21.47 -38.40 5.60
CA GLY A 283 20.41 -38.38 4.59
C GLY A 283 19.04 -37.99 5.14
N TYR A 284 18.03 -38.16 4.30
CA TYR A 284 16.62 -37.86 4.59
C TYR A 284 15.73 -39.00 4.11
N LYS A 285 14.65 -39.25 4.85
CA LYS A 285 13.69 -40.33 4.57
C LYS A 285 12.25 -39.86 4.73
N TYR A 286 11.33 -40.58 4.10
CA TYR A 286 9.90 -40.48 4.40
C TYR A 286 9.56 -41.20 5.70
N SER A 287 8.74 -40.56 6.53
CA SER A 287 8.30 -41.07 7.83
C SER A 287 6.86 -40.62 8.13
N GLN A 288 6.34 -40.97 9.30
CA GLN A 288 5.04 -40.51 9.79
C GLN A 288 5.23 -39.59 11.00
N GLY A 289 4.66 -38.39 10.94
CA GLY A 289 4.78 -37.38 11.98
C GLY A 289 3.55 -36.49 12.10
N THR A 290 3.35 -35.91 13.29
CA THR A 290 2.25 -34.97 13.54
C THR A 290 2.44 -33.71 12.71
N GLY A 291 1.39 -33.27 12.02
CA GLY A 291 1.47 -32.12 11.10
C GLY A 291 2.09 -32.44 9.74
N GLY A 292 2.29 -33.71 9.39
CA GLY A 292 2.62 -34.09 8.02
C GLY A 292 1.64 -33.49 7.01
N GLY A 293 2.14 -33.02 5.87
CA GLY A 293 1.34 -32.35 4.84
C GLY A 293 1.10 -30.84 5.01
N VAL A 294 1.45 -30.22 6.15
CA VAL A 294 1.32 -28.75 6.37
C VAL A 294 2.12 -27.93 5.36
N CYS A 295 3.23 -28.46 4.81
CA CYS A 295 4.05 -27.76 3.83
C CYS A 295 3.32 -27.44 2.52
N ARG A 296 2.16 -28.05 2.24
CA ARG A 296 1.28 -27.60 1.14
C ARG A 296 0.83 -26.16 1.33
N THR A 297 0.54 -25.77 2.57
CA THR A 297 0.07 -24.43 2.92
C THR A 297 1.19 -23.40 2.76
N SER A 298 2.39 -23.64 3.30
CA SER A 298 3.55 -22.76 3.06
C SER A 298 3.91 -22.67 1.57
N THR A 299 3.79 -23.77 0.82
CA THR A 299 4.02 -23.79 -0.63
C THR A 299 3.02 -22.90 -1.39
N VAL A 300 1.72 -22.95 -1.08
CA VAL A 300 0.75 -22.08 -1.77
C VAL A 300 0.87 -20.60 -1.36
N VAL A 301 1.26 -20.31 -0.10
CA VAL A 301 1.63 -18.95 0.31
C VAL A 301 2.88 -18.48 -0.46
N HIS A 302 3.89 -19.32 -0.63
CA HIS A 302 5.09 -19.02 -1.42
C HIS A 302 4.75 -18.69 -2.88
N TRP A 303 3.86 -19.45 -3.51
CA TRP A 303 3.37 -19.15 -4.86
C TRP A 303 2.59 -17.84 -4.94
N ALA A 304 1.75 -17.52 -3.95
CA ALA A 304 1.04 -16.25 -3.90
C ALA A 304 2.02 -15.07 -3.71
N ALA A 305 2.97 -15.19 -2.78
CA ALA A 305 3.98 -14.19 -2.52
C ALA A 305 4.87 -13.91 -3.75
N LYS A 306 5.37 -14.95 -4.43
CA LYS A 306 6.13 -14.80 -5.69
C LYS A 306 5.32 -14.13 -6.79
N LYS A 307 4.04 -14.50 -6.97
CA LYS A 307 3.15 -13.85 -7.95
C LYS A 307 2.84 -12.38 -7.62
N ALA A 308 2.84 -12.00 -6.34
CA ALA A 308 2.72 -10.60 -5.90
C ALA A 308 4.06 -9.83 -5.92
N SER A 309 5.15 -10.45 -6.40
CA SER A 309 6.51 -9.89 -6.40
C SER A 309 7.00 -9.49 -4.98
N LEU A 310 6.59 -10.25 -3.96
CA LEU A 310 7.02 -10.03 -2.58
C LEU A 310 8.44 -10.56 -2.34
N GLU A 311 9.22 -9.82 -1.56
CA GLU A 311 10.56 -10.24 -1.14
C GLU A 311 10.46 -11.47 -0.22
N VAL A 312 11.10 -12.57 -0.62
CA VAL A 312 11.18 -13.79 0.20
C VAL A 312 12.35 -13.66 1.18
N ALA A 313 12.04 -13.60 2.48
CA ALA A 313 13.00 -13.36 3.55
C ALA A 313 13.54 -14.66 4.17
N GLU A 314 12.77 -15.75 4.13
CA GLU A 314 13.22 -17.09 4.50
C GLU A 314 12.48 -18.13 3.68
N TYR A 315 13.20 -19.12 3.17
CA TYR A 315 12.66 -20.16 2.30
C TYR A 315 13.57 -21.39 2.30
N HIS A 316 12.96 -22.55 2.52
CA HIS A 316 13.60 -23.85 2.48
C HIS A 316 12.88 -24.74 1.47
N LYS A 317 13.63 -25.57 0.75
CA LYS A 317 13.10 -26.61 -0.15
C LYS A 317 13.00 -27.93 0.62
N HIS A 318 12.12 -28.85 0.22
CA HIS A 318 12.18 -30.21 0.76
C HIS A 318 13.44 -30.93 0.28
N SER A 319 14.08 -31.71 1.15
CA SER A 319 15.24 -32.53 0.81
C SER A 319 14.90 -33.72 -0.10
N LEU A 320 13.61 -34.04 -0.30
CA LEU A 320 13.10 -35.07 -1.20
C LEU A 320 11.91 -34.53 -2.02
N PRO A 321 11.69 -34.96 -3.28
CA PRO A 321 10.64 -34.42 -4.14
C PRO A 321 9.22 -34.69 -3.64
N VAL A 322 8.39 -33.64 -3.54
CA VAL A 322 6.99 -33.75 -3.06
C VAL A 322 5.97 -33.77 -4.20
N ALA A 323 4.95 -34.64 -4.10
CA ALA A 323 3.99 -34.89 -5.19
C ALA A 323 3.04 -33.72 -5.55
N TYR A 324 3.07 -32.61 -4.81
CA TYR A 324 2.15 -31.47 -4.96
C TYR A 324 2.82 -30.18 -5.46
N GLY A 325 4.13 -30.21 -5.75
CA GLY A 325 4.88 -29.08 -6.30
C GLY A 325 5.95 -29.58 -7.26
N LYS A 326 6.43 -28.71 -8.16
CA LYS A 326 7.65 -29.03 -8.91
C LYS A 326 8.86 -28.86 -7.99
N VAL A 327 9.96 -29.54 -8.35
CA VAL A 327 11.28 -29.27 -7.79
C VAL A 327 11.56 -27.77 -7.88
N ASP A 328 12.05 -27.17 -6.79
CA ASP A 328 12.37 -25.75 -6.64
C ASP A 328 11.17 -24.77 -6.68
N GLU A 329 9.93 -25.28 -6.65
CA GLU A 329 8.71 -24.48 -6.49
C GLU A 329 8.03 -24.69 -5.12
N ASP A 330 8.42 -25.70 -4.34
CA ASP A 330 7.86 -26.03 -3.02
C ASP A 330 8.50 -25.21 -1.87
N ALA A 331 7.77 -25.02 -0.76
CA ALA A 331 8.31 -24.39 0.46
C ALA A 331 8.12 -25.32 1.69
N ALA A 332 9.22 -25.90 2.15
CA ALA A 332 9.30 -26.73 3.35
C ALA A 332 9.31 -25.88 4.62
N VAL A 333 8.68 -26.40 5.68
CA VAL A 333 8.65 -25.78 7.02
C VAL A 333 8.69 -26.86 8.09
N ALA A 334 9.40 -26.59 9.19
CA ALA A 334 9.47 -27.43 10.38
C ALA A 334 9.47 -26.54 11.62
N TRP A 335 8.57 -26.80 12.57
CA TRP A 335 8.53 -26.03 13.82
C TRP A 335 9.62 -26.49 14.80
N PRO A 336 10.32 -25.57 15.50
CA PRO A 336 10.45 -24.14 15.25
C PRO A 336 11.55 -23.76 14.24
N TYR A 337 12.29 -24.75 13.71
CA TYR A 337 13.61 -24.57 13.10
C TYR A 337 13.67 -24.04 11.66
N ALA A 338 12.66 -24.31 10.82
CA ALA A 338 12.64 -23.93 9.41
C ALA A 338 11.30 -23.27 9.06
N ASP A 339 11.33 -22.02 8.60
CA ASP A 339 10.15 -21.20 8.38
C ASP A 339 10.03 -20.72 6.92
N TYR A 340 8.81 -20.34 6.54
CA TYR A 340 8.59 -19.56 5.33
C TYR A 340 8.24 -18.12 5.68
N LYS A 341 9.07 -17.18 5.22
CA LYS A 341 8.91 -15.74 5.47
C LYS A 341 8.92 -14.94 4.19
N PHE A 342 8.03 -13.95 4.11
CA PHE A 342 8.10 -12.88 3.10
C PHE A 342 7.97 -11.51 3.77
N ARG A 343 8.60 -10.50 3.18
CA ARG A 343 8.45 -9.10 3.58
C ARG A 343 7.35 -8.44 2.76
N ASN A 344 6.56 -7.60 3.41
CA ASN A 344 5.71 -6.64 2.74
C ASN A 344 6.55 -5.45 2.22
N ASN A 345 7.07 -5.57 1.01
CA ASN A 345 7.80 -4.54 0.28
C ASN A 345 6.87 -3.63 -0.57
N THR A 346 5.55 -3.60 -0.31
CA THR A 346 4.57 -2.98 -1.23
C THR A 346 4.16 -1.54 -0.92
N GLY A 347 4.66 -0.98 0.18
CA GLY A 347 4.36 0.37 0.67
C GLY A 347 3.07 0.49 1.49
N ASP A 348 2.06 -0.32 1.18
CA ASP A 348 0.77 -0.36 1.90
C ASP A 348 0.60 -1.64 2.72
N LYS A 349 -0.44 -1.70 3.53
CA LYS A 349 -0.80 -2.88 4.33
C LYS A 349 -1.18 -4.05 3.42
N LEU A 350 -0.75 -5.26 3.77
CA LEU A 350 -1.22 -6.49 3.16
C LEU A 350 -2.15 -7.25 4.10
N SER A 351 -3.09 -7.99 3.51
CA SER A 351 -3.87 -9.02 4.21
C SER A 351 -3.90 -10.32 3.41
N VAL A 352 -3.73 -11.43 4.10
CA VAL A 352 -3.85 -12.80 3.56
C VAL A 352 -5.29 -13.26 3.72
N LYS A 353 -5.83 -13.90 2.67
CA LYS A 353 -7.12 -14.59 2.73
C LYS A 353 -6.98 -16.01 2.19
N VAL A 354 -7.61 -16.97 2.85
CA VAL A 354 -7.53 -18.39 2.51
C VAL A 354 -8.91 -18.93 2.15
N GLN A 355 -8.97 -19.69 1.06
CA GLN A 355 -10.17 -20.43 0.65
C GLN A 355 -9.80 -21.90 0.47
N HIS A 356 -10.73 -22.82 0.75
CA HIS A 356 -10.46 -24.24 0.55
C HIS A 356 -11.72 -25.02 0.19
N THR A 357 -11.51 -26.20 -0.40
CA THR A 357 -12.50 -27.27 -0.52
C THR A 357 -11.92 -28.55 0.09
N ASP A 358 -12.46 -29.71 -0.28
CA ASP A 358 -11.85 -31.02 0.02
C ASP A 358 -10.71 -31.40 -0.95
N SER A 359 -10.53 -30.68 -2.07
CA SER A 359 -9.60 -31.04 -3.14
C SER A 359 -8.56 -29.96 -3.48
N TRP A 360 -8.74 -28.72 -3.00
CA TRP A 360 -7.76 -27.65 -3.14
C TRP A 360 -7.76 -26.66 -1.98
N LEU A 361 -6.63 -25.96 -1.83
CA LEU A 361 -6.41 -24.82 -0.94
C LEU A 361 -5.90 -23.64 -1.79
N GLU A 362 -6.51 -22.45 -1.66
CA GLU A 362 -6.15 -21.21 -2.37
C GLU A 362 -5.78 -20.13 -1.34
N VAL A 363 -4.70 -19.39 -1.63
CA VAL A 363 -4.26 -18.23 -0.86
C VAL A 363 -4.30 -17.00 -1.77
N GLU A 364 -4.92 -15.94 -1.26
CA GLU A 364 -5.01 -14.61 -1.87
C GLU A 364 -4.18 -13.62 -1.03
N ILE A 365 -3.47 -12.71 -1.69
CA ILE A 365 -2.80 -11.57 -1.05
C ILE A 365 -3.42 -10.29 -1.55
N TRP A 366 -3.97 -9.49 -0.63
CA TRP A 366 -4.63 -8.22 -0.89
C TRP A 366 -3.79 -7.08 -0.33
N LYS A 367 -3.71 -5.95 -1.05
CA LYS A 367 -3.04 -4.71 -0.64
C LYS A 367 -4.08 -3.60 -0.43
N GLY A 368 -4.16 -3.05 0.77
CA GLY A 368 -5.05 -1.93 1.12
C GLY A 368 -5.19 -1.73 2.61
#